data_AF-A0A2E3ZLY3-F1
#
_entry.id   AF-A0A2E3ZLY3-F1
#
_cell.length_a   1.000
_cell.length_b   1.000
_cell.length_c   1.000
_cell.angle_alpha   90.00
_cell.angle_beta   90.00
_cell.angle_gamma   90.00
#
_symmetry.space_group_name_H-M   'P 1'
#
loop_
_entity.id
_entity.type
_entity.pdbx_description
1 polymer ?
#
loop_
_entity_poly.entity_id
_entity_poly.type
_entity_poly.pdbx_seq_one_letter_code
_entity_poly.pdbx_strand_id
1 'polypeptide(L)'
;MTIFKDWEIARKLSFERTALLFIAICVFSLYALVLSQPTSASIKFEQLTKKNADPTDDLKKIFAKIGYQLDSVRAHRQVPRIFLASVPKDFADLSKPSERKALFIMMTLPLVLNVNEKILLDRANLKRLELKKSTGQPFTIIDRNLLKKLSNRYGAVGLNIRGLLKRADIIPPSLALAQSAEESGWGTSRFAHEGNALFGQRTWQSAKGLVPKKREEGKKFKIRTFVDLLEGVRAYALNLNTNPFYKNFRAMRAKMRQSDQGKIDSVNLAQTLLRYSERGSDYVATIRNIIRVNNFTIFDEVKLLDKGARSPLTLQNINSGPDA
;
A
#
# COMPACT_ATOMS: atom_id res chain seq x y z
N MET A 1 -66.96 4.79 -7.31
CA MET A 1 -65.63 5.43 -7.55
C MET A 1 -64.66 5.29 -6.37
N THR A 2 -65.13 4.93 -5.17
CA THR A 2 -64.32 4.74 -3.94
C THR A 2 -63.57 3.40 -3.89
N ILE A 3 -64.21 2.30 -4.31
CA ILE A 3 -63.63 0.94 -4.27
C ILE A 3 -62.35 0.80 -5.13
N PHE A 4 -62.26 1.54 -6.23
CA PHE A 4 -61.09 1.53 -7.12
C PHE A 4 -59.86 2.23 -6.50
N LYS A 5 -60.09 3.29 -5.70
CA LYS A 5 -59.02 4.00 -4.97
C LYS A 5 -58.46 3.15 -3.84
N ASP A 6 -59.31 2.44 -3.11
CA ASP A 6 -58.88 1.58 -2.00
C ASP A 6 -58.05 0.38 -2.50
N TRP A 7 -58.38 -0.15 -3.69
CA TRP A 7 -57.62 -1.20 -4.35
C TRP A 7 -56.23 -0.73 -4.82
N GLU A 8 -56.12 0.46 -5.40
CA GLU A 8 -54.82 1.04 -5.79
C GLU A 8 -53.92 1.34 -4.58
N ILE A 9 -54.49 1.85 -3.50
CA ILE A 9 -53.75 2.14 -2.26
C ILE A 9 -53.24 0.83 -1.63
N ALA A 10 -54.07 -0.21 -1.55
CA ALA A 10 -53.67 -1.51 -1.02
C ALA A 10 -52.54 -2.17 -1.85
N ARG A 11 -52.62 -2.08 -3.18
CA ARG A 11 -51.60 -2.59 -4.11
C ARG A 11 -50.28 -1.83 -4.01
N LYS A 12 -50.34 -0.50 -3.82
CA LYS A 12 -49.14 0.33 -3.64
C LYS A 12 -48.46 0.04 -2.30
N LEU A 13 -49.25 -0.14 -1.24
CA LEU A 13 -48.75 -0.49 0.09
C LEU A 13 -48.12 -1.90 0.13
N SER A 14 -48.67 -2.87 -0.61
CA SER A 14 -48.07 -4.20 -0.74
C SER A 14 -46.78 -4.19 -1.55
N PHE A 15 -46.68 -3.33 -2.58
CA PHE A 15 -45.47 -3.17 -3.38
C PHE A 15 -44.33 -2.50 -2.58
N GLU A 16 -44.63 -1.47 -1.79
CA GLU A 16 -43.62 -0.81 -0.94
C GLU A 16 -43.09 -1.73 0.17
N ARG A 17 -43.96 -2.54 0.78
CA ARG A 17 -43.54 -3.53 1.80
C ARG A 17 -42.67 -4.63 1.22
N THR A 18 -42.98 -5.11 0.01
CA THR A 18 -42.16 -6.13 -0.68
C THR A 18 -40.83 -5.55 -1.15
N ALA A 19 -40.80 -4.31 -1.64
CA ALA A 19 -39.56 -3.61 -1.99
C ALA A 19 -38.64 -3.38 -0.78
N LEU A 20 -39.19 -2.97 0.36
CA LEU A 20 -38.41 -2.79 1.60
C LEU A 20 -37.84 -4.11 2.12
N LEU A 21 -38.61 -5.21 2.04
CA LEU A 21 -38.13 -6.54 2.43
C LEU A 21 -36.98 -6.99 1.51
N PHE A 22 -37.10 -6.75 0.20
CA PHE A 22 -36.07 -7.10 -0.78
C PHE A 22 -34.78 -6.28 -0.55
N ILE A 23 -34.90 -4.97 -0.28
CA ILE A 23 -33.75 -4.13 0.07
C ILE A 23 -33.09 -4.62 1.37
N ALA A 24 -33.87 -4.97 2.39
CA ALA A 24 -33.34 -5.48 3.65
C ALA A 24 -32.59 -6.81 3.46
N ILE A 25 -33.13 -7.72 2.64
CA ILE A 25 -32.46 -8.97 2.28
C ILE A 25 -31.18 -8.69 1.50
N CYS A 26 -31.20 -7.81 0.48
CA CYS A 26 -30.00 -7.45 -0.28
C CYS A 26 -28.92 -6.81 0.61
N VAL A 27 -29.30 -5.91 1.53
CA VAL A 27 -28.37 -5.29 2.48
C VAL A 27 -27.82 -6.33 3.46
N PHE A 28 -28.65 -7.24 3.95
CA PHE A 28 -28.22 -8.32 4.84
C PHE A 28 -27.30 -9.31 4.13
N SER A 29 -27.62 -9.72 2.91
CA SER A 29 -26.78 -10.58 2.07
C SER A 29 -25.45 -9.90 1.73
N LEU A 30 -25.46 -8.60 1.43
CA LEU A 30 -24.24 -7.83 1.19
C LEU A 30 -23.40 -7.69 2.47
N TYR A 31 -24.04 -7.48 3.62
CA TYR A 31 -23.39 -7.40 4.93
C TYR A 31 -22.79 -8.75 5.36
N ALA A 32 -23.53 -9.84 5.16
CA ALA A 32 -23.06 -11.21 5.38
C ALA A 32 -21.90 -11.56 4.43
N LEU A 33 -21.94 -11.10 3.17
CA LEU A 33 -20.84 -11.26 2.21
C LEU A 33 -19.59 -10.48 2.61
N VAL A 34 -19.75 -9.30 3.22
CA VAL A 34 -18.65 -8.48 3.77
C VAL A 34 -18.04 -9.15 5.01
N LEU A 35 -18.86 -9.78 5.87
CA LEU A 35 -18.41 -10.48 7.07
C LEU A 35 -17.82 -11.87 6.79
N SER A 36 -18.22 -12.52 5.70
CA SER A 36 -17.69 -13.82 5.27
C SER A 36 -16.42 -13.72 4.40
N GLN A 37 -15.97 -12.51 4.07
CA GLN A 37 -14.63 -12.33 3.49
C GLN A 37 -13.59 -12.86 4.49
N PRO A 38 -12.75 -13.84 4.11
CA PRO A 38 -11.71 -14.31 5.00
C PRO A 38 -10.84 -13.11 5.40
N THR A 39 -10.71 -12.91 6.71
CA THR A 39 -9.69 -12.02 7.28
C THR A 39 -8.37 -12.46 6.66
N SER A 40 -7.73 -11.55 5.92
CA SER A 40 -6.47 -11.82 5.25
C SER A 40 -5.52 -12.50 6.23
N ALA A 41 -5.25 -13.79 6.01
CA ALA A 41 -4.34 -14.55 6.85
C ALA A 41 -2.97 -13.87 6.73
N SER A 42 -2.59 -13.10 7.74
CA SER A 42 -1.21 -12.73 7.95
C SER A 42 -0.51 -14.04 8.30
N ILE A 43 0.14 -14.67 7.32
CA ILE A 43 1.06 -15.76 7.62
C ILE A 43 2.19 -15.13 8.46
N LYS A 44 2.12 -15.32 9.78
CA LYS A 44 3.25 -15.03 10.66
C LYS A 44 4.32 -16.06 10.30
N PHE A 45 5.34 -15.61 9.57
CA PHE A 45 6.43 -16.44 9.07
C PHE A 45 7.21 -17.17 10.18
N GLU A 46 7.05 -16.74 11.44
CA GLU A 46 7.59 -17.39 12.64
C GLU A 46 7.18 -18.87 12.80
N GLN A 47 6.09 -19.32 12.17
CA GLN A 47 5.69 -20.73 12.23
C GLN A 47 6.32 -21.61 11.13
N LEU A 48 7.08 -21.04 10.19
CA LEU A 48 7.64 -21.79 9.05
C LEU A 48 9.12 -22.17 9.21
N THR A 49 9.82 -21.62 10.20
CA THR A 49 11.25 -21.93 10.39
C THR A 49 11.42 -23.22 11.20
N LYS A 50 11.62 -24.35 10.51
CA LYS A 50 12.34 -25.48 11.13
C LYS A 50 13.73 -24.97 11.55
N LYS A 51 14.15 -25.35 12.76
CA LYS A 51 15.52 -25.14 13.25
C LYS A 51 16.47 -25.80 12.24
N ASN A 52 17.36 -25.02 11.60
CA ASN A 52 18.36 -25.42 10.57
C ASN A 52 17.94 -25.39 9.08
N ALA A 53 16.92 -24.62 8.66
CA ALA A 53 16.69 -24.34 7.25
C ALA A 53 17.26 -22.97 6.83
N ASP A 54 17.71 -22.84 5.56
CA ASP A 54 18.02 -21.58 4.88
C ASP A 54 16.70 -20.79 4.67
N PRO A 55 16.47 -19.69 5.42
CA PRO A 55 15.21 -18.97 5.39
C PRO A 55 14.89 -18.36 4.00
N THR A 56 15.92 -18.06 3.21
CA THR A 56 15.75 -17.52 1.86
C THR A 56 15.28 -18.58 0.87
N ASP A 57 15.83 -19.79 0.94
CA ASP A 57 15.41 -20.91 0.10
C ASP A 57 13.99 -21.39 0.44
N ASP A 58 13.61 -21.39 1.71
CA ASP A 58 12.23 -21.67 2.11
C ASP A 58 11.26 -20.62 1.56
N LEU A 59 11.66 -19.34 1.56
CA LEU A 59 10.89 -18.27 0.94
C LEU A 59 10.72 -18.49 -0.58
N LYS A 60 11.81 -18.86 -1.28
CA LYS A 60 11.75 -19.19 -2.72
C LYS A 60 10.80 -20.36 -2.99
N LYS A 61 10.86 -21.43 -2.19
CA LYS A 61 9.96 -22.59 -2.32
C LYS A 61 8.50 -22.19 -2.12
N ILE A 62 8.22 -21.33 -1.14
CA ILE A 62 6.86 -20.81 -0.91
C ILE A 62 6.39 -20.01 -2.13
N PHE A 63 7.21 -19.10 -2.64
CA PHE A 63 6.90 -18.29 -3.81
C PHE A 63 6.68 -19.16 -5.06
N ALA A 64 7.51 -20.17 -5.29
CA ALA A 64 7.34 -21.12 -6.38
C ALA A 64 6.03 -21.93 -6.24
N LYS A 65 5.72 -22.44 -5.04
CA LYS A 65 4.50 -23.22 -4.76
C LYS A 65 3.21 -22.46 -5.05
N ILE A 66 3.23 -21.13 -4.95
CA ILE A 66 2.08 -20.26 -5.26
C ILE A 66 2.24 -19.56 -6.62
N GLY A 67 3.24 -19.93 -7.43
CA GLY A 67 3.53 -19.28 -8.73
C GLY A 67 3.71 -17.77 -8.63
N TYR A 68 4.16 -17.29 -7.47
CA TYR A 68 4.57 -15.91 -7.33
C TYR A 68 5.98 -15.81 -7.91
N GLN A 69 6.06 -15.25 -9.11
CA GLN A 69 7.30 -15.00 -9.84
C GLN A 69 7.24 -13.60 -10.43
N LEU A 70 8.39 -12.95 -10.59
CA LEU A 70 8.43 -11.56 -11.06
C LEU A 70 7.84 -11.41 -12.47
N ASP A 71 8.09 -12.37 -13.36
CA ASP A 71 7.56 -12.33 -14.73
C ASP A 71 6.04 -12.48 -14.75
N SER A 72 5.47 -13.35 -13.90
CA SER A 72 4.02 -13.46 -13.71
C SER A 72 3.40 -12.14 -13.23
N VAL A 73 4.06 -11.41 -12.33
CA VAL A 73 3.61 -10.07 -11.90
C VAL A 73 3.65 -9.08 -13.05
N ARG A 74 4.72 -9.12 -13.87
CA ARG A 74 4.88 -8.24 -15.03
C ARG A 74 3.85 -8.54 -16.12
N ALA A 75 3.44 -9.80 -16.30
CA ALA A 75 2.44 -10.20 -17.29
C ALA A 75 1.01 -9.93 -16.81
N HIS A 76 0.66 -10.38 -15.60
CA HIS A 76 -0.73 -10.43 -15.14
C HIS A 76 -1.15 -9.27 -14.24
N ARG A 77 -0.20 -8.39 -13.86
CA ARG A 77 -0.46 -7.23 -12.99
C ARG A 77 -1.05 -7.57 -11.62
N GLN A 78 -0.80 -8.78 -11.13
CA GLN A 78 -1.35 -9.29 -9.88
C GLN A 78 -0.26 -9.76 -8.93
N VAL A 79 -0.46 -9.47 -7.64
CA VAL A 79 0.48 -9.81 -6.56
C VAL A 79 -0.28 -10.49 -5.42
N PRO A 80 0.21 -11.63 -4.88
CA PRO A 80 -0.43 -12.28 -3.75
C PRO A 80 -0.32 -11.45 -2.47
N ARG A 81 -1.29 -11.62 -1.57
CA ARG A 81 -1.32 -10.95 -0.26
C ARG A 81 -0.39 -11.63 0.75
N ILE A 82 0.91 -11.62 0.48
CA ILE A 82 1.94 -12.15 1.38
C ILE A 82 2.77 -10.99 1.90
N PHE A 83 2.81 -10.85 3.22
CA PHE A 83 3.49 -9.76 3.89
C PHE A 83 4.53 -10.34 4.84
N LEU A 84 5.80 -10.29 4.43
CA LEU A 84 6.88 -10.74 5.29
C LEU A 84 7.07 -9.79 6.46
N ALA A 85 7.31 -10.37 7.64
CA ALA A 85 7.59 -9.60 8.84
C ALA A 85 9.00 -8.99 8.80
N SER A 86 9.97 -9.71 8.24
CA SER A 86 11.39 -9.30 8.17
C SER A 86 12.06 -9.80 6.89
N VAL A 87 13.24 -9.23 6.60
CA VAL A 87 14.14 -9.75 5.57
C VAL A 87 14.78 -11.06 6.08
N PRO A 88 14.87 -12.13 5.28
CA PRO A 88 15.60 -13.34 5.67
C PRO A 88 17.02 -13.03 6.15
N LYS A 89 17.51 -13.75 7.17
CA LYS A 89 18.78 -13.40 7.85
C LYS A 89 20.00 -13.55 6.94
N ASP A 90 19.93 -14.55 6.08
CA ASP A 90 20.86 -15.00 5.06
C ASP A 90 20.64 -14.32 3.69
N PHE A 91 19.69 -13.38 3.58
CA PHE A 91 19.38 -12.70 2.32
C PHE A 91 20.59 -11.95 1.72
N ALA A 92 21.49 -11.46 2.58
CA ALA A 92 22.73 -10.80 2.16
C ALA A 92 23.73 -11.77 1.50
N ASP A 93 23.61 -13.08 1.79
CA ASP A 93 24.51 -14.13 1.32
C ASP A 93 24.15 -14.62 -0.10
N LEU A 94 23.02 -14.16 -0.65
CA LEU A 94 22.65 -14.42 -2.04
C LEU A 94 23.70 -13.88 -3.02
N SER A 95 24.45 -14.80 -3.64
CA SER A 95 25.55 -14.49 -4.55
C SER A 95 25.11 -13.87 -5.87
N LYS A 96 23.96 -14.31 -6.42
CA LYS A 96 23.45 -13.85 -7.72
C LYS A 96 22.70 -12.52 -7.59
N PRO A 97 23.20 -11.42 -8.20
CA PRO A 97 22.53 -10.12 -8.07
C PRO A 97 21.12 -10.08 -8.68
N SER A 98 20.89 -10.77 -9.79
CA SER A 98 19.57 -10.82 -10.44
C SER A 98 18.51 -11.48 -9.55
N GLU A 99 18.85 -12.63 -8.96
CA GLU A 99 18.00 -13.36 -8.03
C GLU A 99 17.68 -12.53 -6.79
N ARG A 100 18.70 -11.92 -6.19
CA ARG A 100 18.54 -11.03 -5.02
C ARG A 100 17.59 -9.88 -5.32
N LYS A 101 17.77 -9.20 -6.47
CA LYS A 101 16.88 -8.10 -6.88
C LYS A 101 15.44 -8.57 -7.10
N ALA A 102 15.24 -9.71 -7.77
CA ALA A 102 13.91 -10.26 -8.00
C ALA A 102 13.20 -10.58 -6.67
N LEU A 103 13.89 -11.26 -5.77
CA LEU A 103 13.35 -11.61 -4.46
C LEU A 103 13.04 -10.36 -3.63
N PHE A 104 13.94 -9.37 -3.63
CA PHE A 104 13.72 -8.08 -2.97
C PHE A 104 12.43 -7.39 -3.44
N ILE A 105 12.21 -7.32 -4.76
CA ILE A 105 11.00 -6.74 -5.35
C ILE A 105 9.77 -7.53 -4.90
N MET A 106 9.83 -8.86 -4.96
CA MET A 106 8.73 -9.73 -4.61
C MET A 106 8.35 -9.65 -3.12
N MET A 107 9.32 -9.40 -2.23
CA MET A 107 9.06 -9.18 -0.81
C MET A 107 8.46 -7.79 -0.54
N THR A 108 8.93 -6.76 -1.25
CA THR A 108 8.62 -5.36 -0.95
C THR A 108 7.31 -4.89 -1.60
N LEU A 109 7.07 -5.28 -2.85
CA LEU A 109 5.90 -4.88 -3.63
C LEU A 109 4.56 -5.12 -2.92
N PRO A 110 4.25 -6.32 -2.37
CA PRO A 110 2.98 -6.55 -1.67
C PRO A 110 2.79 -5.63 -0.47
N LEU A 111 3.87 -5.31 0.26
CA LEU A 111 3.81 -4.39 1.41
C LEU A 111 3.43 -2.98 0.95
N VAL A 112 4.04 -2.47 -0.12
CA VAL A 112 3.73 -1.16 -0.70
C VAL A 112 2.29 -1.10 -1.18
N LEU A 113 1.83 -2.11 -1.91
CA LEU A 113 0.46 -2.19 -2.41
C LEU A 113 -0.55 -2.22 -1.24
N ASN A 114 -0.26 -2.96 -0.17
CA ASN A 114 -1.13 -3.02 1.01
C ASN A 114 -1.26 -1.67 1.72
N VAL A 115 -0.16 -0.91 1.82
CA VAL A 115 -0.19 0.45 2.37
C VAL A 115 -0.97 1.39 1.45
N ASN A 116 -0.78 1.29 0.14
CA ASN A 116 -1.51 2.08 -0.83
C ASN A 116 -3.03 1.79 -0.82
N GLU A 117 -3.47 0.54 -0.70
CA GLU A 117 -4.90 0.21 -0.53
C GLU A 117 -5.52 0.91 0.69
N LYS A 118 -4.81 0.92 1.82
CA LYS A 118 -5.26 1.62 3.04
C LYS A 118 -5.34 3.13 2.85
N ILE A 119 -4.37 3.71 2.16
CA ILE A 119 -4.38 5.15 1.83
C ILE A 119 -5.52 5.48 0.87
N LEU A 120 -5.80 4.63 -0.12
CA LEU A 120 -6.90 4.82 -1.05
C LEU A 120 -8.26 4.72 -0.35
N LEU A 121 -8.39 3.84 0.64
CA LEU A 121 -9.59 3.76 1.48
C LEU A 121 -9.80 5.04 2.30
N ASP A 122 -8.74 5.57 2.93
CA ASP A 122 -8.79 6.87 3.61
C ASP A 122 -9.20 7.99 2.63
N ARG A 123 -8.63 7.98 1.42
CA ARG A 123 -8.93 8.95 0.36
C ARG A 123 -10.37 8.88 -0.11
N ALA A 124 -10.92 7.68 -0.31
CA ALA A 124 -12.32 7.48 -0.70
C ALA A 124 -13.27 8.03 0.38
N ASN A 125 -12.95 7.79 1.65
CA ASN A 125 -13.68 8.38 2.77
C ASN A 125 -13.64 9.91 2.76
N LEU A 126 -12.48 10.51 2.49
CA LEU A 126 -12.35 11.97 2.38
C LEU A 126 -13.15 12.54 1.21
N LYS A 127 -13.15 11.87 0.05
CA LYS A 127 -13.98 12.27 -1.10
C LYS A 127 -15.48 12.21 -0.77
N ARG A 128 -15.93 11.17 -0.08
CA ARG A 128 -17.32 11.06 0.40
C ARG A 128 -17.69 12.21 1.33
N LEU A 129 -16.79 12.56 2.26
CA LEU A 129 -16.99 13.69 3.18
C LEU A 129 -16.95 15.05 2.45
N GLU A 130 -16.10 15.19 1.43
CA GLU A 130 -16.05 16.38 0.58
C GLU A 130 -17.37 16.56 -0.18
N LEU A 131 -17.91 15.49 -0.76
CA LEU A 131 -19.19 15.51 -1.44
C LEU A 131 -20.34 15.91 -0.50
N LYS A 132 -20.41 15.29 0.70
CA LYS A 132 -21.39 15.69 1.72
C LYS A 132 -21.31 17.17 2.06
N LYS A 133 -20.09 17.69 2.22
CA LYS A 133 -19.87 19.12 2.49
C LYS A 133 -20.34 20.00 1.34
N SER A 134 -20.04 19.64 0.09
CA SER A 134 -20.43 20.43 -1.09
C SER A 134 -21.94 20.40 -1.35
N THR A 135 -22.65 19.36 -0.93
CA THR A 135 -24.10 19.23 -1.07
C THR A 135 -24.89 19.72 0.15
N GLY A 136 -24.22 20.33 1.13
CA GLY A 136 -24.86 20.87 2.34
C GLY A 136 -25.36 19.80 3.33
N GLN A 137 -25.01 18.53 3.14
CA GLN A 137 -25.41 17.46 4.06
C GLN A 137 -24.65 17.56 5.40
N PRO A 138 -25.34 17.44 6.55
CA PRO A 138 -24.68 17.50 7.85
C PRO A 138 -23.77 16.29 8.07
N PHE A 139 -22.65 16.51 8.77
CA PHE A 139 -21.78 15.43 9.19
C PHE A 139 -22.34 14.69 10.41
N THR A 140 -22.40 13.37 10.32
CA THR A 140 -22.76 12.52 11.46
C THR A 140 -21.63 12.49 12.51
N ILE A 141 -21.90 11.91 13.69
CA ILE A 141 -20.85 11.65 14.69
C ILE A 141 -19.76 10.74 14.12
N ILE A 142 -20.14 9.73 13.33
CA ILE A 142 -19.20 8.82 12.64
C ILE A 142 -18.33 9.61 11.66
N ASP A 143 -18.91 10.51 10.87
CA ASP A 143 -18.18 11.37 9.93
C ASP A 143 -17.16 12.26 10.66
N ARG A 144 -17.56 12.87 11.77
CA ARG A 144 -16.68 13.72 12.60
C ARG A 144 -15.54 12.92 13.23
N ASN A 145 -15.81 11.74 13.77
CA ASN A 145 -14.79 10.86 14.34
C ASN A 145 -13.80 10.36 13.28
N LEU A 146 -14.30 10.00 12.10
CA LEU A 146 -13.46 9.61 10.97
C LEU A 146 -12.57 10.77 10.52
N LEU A 147 -13.13 11.97 10.38
CA LEU A 147 -12.36 13.15 9.98
C LEU A 147 -11.30 13.50 11.04
N LYS A 148 -11.63 13.45 12.34
CA LYS A 148 -10.65 13.62 13.43
C LYS A 148 -9.51 12.60 13.34
N LYS A 149 -9.84 11.32 13.13
CA LYS A 149 -8.85 10.24 12.95
C LYS A 149 -7.92 10.50 11.75
N LEU A 150 -8.47 10.92 10.62
CA LEU A 150 -7.70 11.21 9.41
C LEU A 150 -6.86 12.49 9.56
N SER A 151 -7.39 13.53 10.20
CA SER A 151 -6.66 14.75 10.58
C SER A 151 -5.44 14.44 11.43
N ASN A 152 -5.61 13.61 12.47
CA ASN A 152 -4.51 13.17 13.32
C ASN A 152 -3.48 12.35 12.54
N ARG A 153 -3.94 11.39 11.73
CA ARG A 153 -3.05 10.54 10.92
C ARG A 153 -2.22 11.37 9.95
N TYR A 154 -2.85 12.24 9.17
CA TYR A 154 -2.16 13.00 8.12
C TYR A 154 -1.58 14.34 8.59
N GLY A 155 -1.67 14.67 9.88
CA GLY A 155 -1.12 15.91 10.44
C GLY A 155 -1.74 17.16 9.83
N ALA A 156 -3.07 17.18 9.67
CA ALA A 156 -3.81 18.36 9.24
C ALA A 156 -4.61 18.95 10.42
N VAL A 157 -4.60 20.27 10.54
CA VAL A 157 -5.37 20.98 11.57
C VAL A 157 -6.78 21.24 11.06
N GLY A 158 -7.78 20.96 11.91
CA GLY A 158 -9.19 21.25 11.65
C GLY A 158 -9.84 20.38 10.57
N LEU A 159 -10.96 20.87 10.02
CA LEU A 159 -11.81 20.18 9.03
C LEU A 159 -11.37 20.45 7.57
N ASN A 160 -10.07 20.57 7.32
CA ASN A 160 -9.53 20.86 5.98
C ASN A 160 -9.46 19.60 5.10
N ILE A 161 -10.63 19.18 4.58
CA ILE A 161 -10.76 17.97 3.74
C ILE A 161 -9.91 18.07 2.46
N ARG A 162 -9.86 19.23 1.79
CA ARG A 162 -9.01 19.45 0.61
C ARG A 162 -7.52 19.29 0.93
N GLY A 163 -7.08 19.82 2.08
CA GLY A 163 -5.72 19.63 2.59
C GLY A 163 -5.40 18.17 2.87
N LEU A 164 -6.35 17.44 3.46
CA LEU A 164 -6.23 16.00 3.70
C LEU A 164 -6.17 15.21 2.39
N LEU A 165 -6.96 15.55 1.38
CA LEU A 165 -6.89 14.93 0.06
C LEU A 165 -5.54 15.14 -0.63
N LYS A 166 -4.82 16.25 -0.39
CA LYS A 166 -3.45 16.39 -0.91
C LYS A 166 -2.45 15.45 -0.20
N ARG A 167 -2.74 15.07 1.04
CA ARG A 167 -1.89 14.22 1.89
C ARG A 167 -2.20 12.72 1.75
N ALA A 168 -3.46 12.34 1.78
CA ALA A 168 -3.95 10.97 1.67
C ALA A 168 -3.97 10.51 0.21
N ASP A 169 -2.80 10.19 -0.32
CA ASP A 169 -2.67 9.59 -1.65
C ASP A 169 -1.45 8.65 -1.70
N ILE A 170 -1.47 7.75 -2.67
CA ILE A 170 -0.50 6.65 -2.79
C ILE A 170 0.92 7.15 -3.00
N ILE A 171 1.88 6.29 -2.66
CA ILE A 171 3.23 6.39 -3.19
C ILE A 171 3.32 5.40 -4.36
N PRO A 172 3.65 5.82 -5.59
CA PRO A 172 3.78 4.89 -6.71
C PRO A 172 4.69 3.70 -6.35
N PRO A 173 4.24 2.45 -6.56
CA PRO A 173 5.04 1.25 -6.31
C PRO A 173 6.45 1.31 -6.88
N SER A 174 6.60 1.82 -8.11
CA SER A 174 7.89 1.96 -8.77
C SER A 174 8.86 2.86 -7.99
N LEU A 175 8.37 3.98 -7.49
CA LEU A 175 9.12 4.94 -6.70
C LEU A 175 9.49 4.34 -5.34
N ALA A 176 8.53 3.70 -4.66
CA ALA A 176 8.79 3.05 -3.37
C ALA A 176 9.82 1.92 -3.49
N LEU A 177 9.76 1.10 -4.54
CA LEU A 177 10.73 0.04 -4.80
C LEU A 177 12.13 0.60 -5.10
N ALA A 178 12.21 1.68 -5.88
CA ALA A 178 13.49 2.31 -6.18
C ALA A 178 14.14 2.94 -4.94
N GLN A 179 13.36 3.64 -4.12
CA GLN A 179 13.85 4.21 -2.87
C GLN A 179 14.24 3.10 -1.88
N SER A 180 13.41 2.07 -1.69
CA SER A 180 13.81 0.98 -0.80
C SER A 180 15.06 0.25 -1.28
N ALA A 181 15.23 0.05 -2.59
CA ALA A 181 16.42 -0.57 -3.16
C ALA A 181 17.68 0.26 -2.88
N GLU A 182 17.62 1.57 -3.11
CA GLU A 182 18.74 2.49 -2.84
C GLU A 182 19.08 2.54 -1.35
N GLU A 183 18.08 2.77 -0.48
CA GLU A 183 18.29 2.98 0.95
C GLU A 183 18.72 1.72 1.71
N SER A 184 18.30 0.55 1.23
CA SER A 184 18.63 -0.74 1.88
C SER A 184 19.72 -1.54 1.17
N GLY A 185 20.28 -1.05 0.06
CA GLY A 185 21.21 -1.82 -0.75
C GLY A 185 20.58 -3.08 -1.32
N TRP A 186 19.34 -2.98 -1.82
CA TRP A 186 18.51 -4.12 -2.23
C TRP A 186 18.26 -5.12 -1.10
N GLY A 187 18.12 -4.66 0.14
CA GLY A 187 17.79 -5.47 1.31
C GLY A 187 18.99 -5.98 2.11
N THR A 188 20.23 -5.81 1.64
CA THR A 188 21.43 -6.35 2.31
C THR A 188 21.94 -5.49 3.46
N SER A 189 21.42 -4.28 3.61
CA SER A 189 21.81 -3.37 4.68
C SER A 189 21.50 -3.95 6.05
N ARG A 190 22.45 -3.84 6.99
CA ARG A 190 22.24 -4.17 8.40
C ARG A 190 20.96 -3.55 8.97
N PHE A 191 20.60 -2.33 8.56
CA PHE A 191 19.38 -1.67 9.04
C PHE A 191 18.10 -2.34 8.52
N ALA A 192 18.13 -2.94 7.33
CA ALA A 192 17.02 -3.73 6.80
C ALA A 192 16.85 -5.03 7.61
N HIS A 193 17.95 -5.73 7.88
CA HIS A 193 17.94 -7.00 8.61
C HIS A 193 17.64 -6.86 10.11
N GLU A 194 18.35 -5.97 10.81
CA GLU A 194 18.20 -5.82 12.27
C GLU A 194 17.05 -4.89 12.65
N GLY A 195 16.64 -4.00 11.74
CA GLY A 195 15.72 -2.91 12.04
C GLY A 195 14.46 -2.87 11.21
N ASN A 196 14.27 -3.78 10.24
CA ASN A 196 13.19 -3.72 9.25
C ASN A 196 13.11 -2.35 8.53
N ALA A 197 14.25 -1.64 8.44
CA ALA A 197 14.32 -0.25 8.02
C ALA A 197 14.73 -0.12 6.54
N LEU A 198 13.82 -0.49 5.64
CA LEU A 198 14.08 -0.48 4.19
C LEU A 198 14.31 0.92 3.58
N PHE A 199 13.91 1.99 4.27
CA PHE A 199 13.88 3.36 3.73
C PHE A 199 14.79 4.35 4.46
N GLY A 200 15.68 3.87 5.33
CA GLY A 200 16.70 4.72 5.98
C GLY A 200 16.15 5.83 6.90
N GLN A 201 14.93 5.69 7.43
CA GLN A 201 14.28 6.75 8.20
C GLN A 201 15.05 7.07 9.49
N ARG A 202 15.45 8.33 9.67
CA ARG A 202 16.20 8.79 10.85
C ARG A 202 15.29 9.04 12.06
N THR A 203 15.82 8.86 13.26
CA THR A 203 15.21 9.25 14.54
C THR A 203 16.27 9.85 15.48
N TRP A 204 15.84 10.78 16.33
CA TRP A 204 16.68 11.42 17.35
C TRP A 204 16.34 10.96 18.76
N GLN A 205 15.31 10.12 18.91
CA GLN A 205 14.92 9.58 20.21
C GLN A 205 15.88 8.47 20.64
N SER A 206 16.34 8.52 21.90
CA SER A 206 17.42 7.68 22.41
C SER A 206 17.04 6.19 22.55
N ALA A 207 15.76 5.88 22.79
CA ALA A 207 15.34 4.54 23.21
C ALA A 207 15.16 3.51 22.07
N LYS A 208 14.91 3.93 20.83
CA LYS A 208 14.61 3.00 19.71
C LYS A 208 15.31 3.46 18.43
N GLY A 209 16.33 2.72 17.99
CA GLY A 209 17.03 2.97 16.73
C GLY A 209 18.45 2.39 16.70
N LEU A 210 18.93 2.04 15.49
CA LEU A 210 20.27 1.53 15.24
C LEU A 210 21.25 2.66 14.98
N VAL A 211 22.42 2.62 15.62
CA VAL A 211 23.47 3.62 15.42
C VAL A 211 24.28 3.24 14.16
N PRO A 212 24.47 4.16 13.19
CA PRO A 212 25.37 3.91 12.07
C PRO A 212 26.81 3.70 12.53
N LYS A 213 27.46 2.62 12.07
CA LYS A 213 28.85 2.29 12.41
C LYS A 213 29.84 3.38 11.95
N LYS A 214 29.56 4.03 10.81
CA LYS A 214 30.35 5.12 10.22
C LYS A 214 29.59 6.44 10.32
N ARG A 215 29.20 6.83 11.54
CA ARG A 215 28.53 8.12 11.78
C ARG A 215 29.59 9.21 11.87
N GLU A 216 29.49 10.24 11.03
CA GLU A 216 30.33 11.43 11.12
C GLU A 216 30.31 12.02 12.54
N GLU A 217 31.47 12.52 12.96
CA GLU A 217 31.65 13.12 14.27
C GLU A 217 30.63 14.26 14.48
N GLY A 218 30.00 14.29 15.66
CA GLY A 218 28.96 15.27 16.00
C GLY A 218 27.53 14.95 15.55
N LYS A 219 27.29 14.05 14.59
CA LYS A 219 25.92 13.64 14.23
C LYS A 219 25.34 12.71 15.31
N LYS A 220 24.14 13.02 15.84
CA LYS A 220 23.47 12.23 16.91
C LYS A 220 22.29 11.37 16.46
N PHE A 221 21.97 11.35 15.17
CA PHE A 221 20.82 10.59 14.67
C PHE A 221 21.07 9.07 14.74
N LYS A 222 19.96 8.32 14.84
CA LYS A 222 19.87 6.86 14.71
C LYS A 222 18.98 6.50 13.52
N ILE A 223 19.09 5.30 12.98
CA ILE A 223 18.13 4.75 12.04
C ILE A 223 16.99 4.12 12.82
N ARG A 224 15.76 4.54 12.54
CA ARG A 224 14.56 4.02 13.19
C ARG A 224 14.42 2.52 12.90
N THR A 225 14.03 1.76 13.91
CA THR A 225 13.66 0.35 13.78
C THR A 225 12.15 0.17 13.80
N PHE A 226 11.68 -0.92 13.23
CA PHE A 226 10.27 -1.27 13.11
C PHE A 226 10.02 -2.71 13.53
N VAL A 227 8.84 -2.97 14.09
CA VAL A 227 8.43 -4.31 14.52
C VAL A 227 8.39 -5.27 13.33
N ASP A 228 7.87 -4.79 12.19
CA ASP A 228 7.84 -5.51 10.94
C ASP A 228 8.08 -4.59 9.73
N LEU A 229 8.37 -5.18 8.56
CA LEU A 229 8.56 -4.44 7.31
C LEU A 229 7.33 -3.60 6.93
N LEU A 230 6.12 -4.06 7.24
CA LEU A 230 4.89 -3.36 6.92
C LEU A 230 4.74 -2.06 7.73
N GLU A 231 5.20 -2.03 8.98
CA GLU A 231 5.28 -0.82 9.81
C GLU A 231 6.29 0.16 9.20
N GLY A 232 7.45 -0.32 8.73
CA GLY A 232 8.44 0.49 8.02
C GLY A 232 7.87 1.15 6.77
N VAL A 233 7.20 0.38 5.90
CA VAL A 233 6.55 0.91 4.68
C VAL A 233 5.45 1.92 5.03
N ARG A 234 4.66 1.67 6.10
CA ARG A 234 3.64 2.61 6.59
C ARG A 234 4.28 3.92 7.05
N ALA A 235 5.35 3.86 7.82
CA ALA A 235 6.05 5.04 8.31
C ALA A 235 6.69 5.84 7.16
N TYR A 236 7.27 5.16 6.17
CA TYR A 236 7.80 5.77 4.95
C TYR A 236 6.71 6.53 4.18
N ALA A 237 5.60 5.86 3.86
CA ALA A 237 4.50 6.48 3.12
C ALA A 237 3.91 7.67 3.89
N LEU A 238 3.77 7.53 5.22
CA LEU A 238 3.27 8.60 6.08
C LEU A 238 4.21 9.81 6.09
N ASN A 239 5.52 9.60 6.10
CA ASN A 239 6.50 10.68 6.05
C ASN A 239 6.36 11.51 4.76
N LEU A 240 6.31 10.87 3.59
CA LEU A 240 6.07 11.56 2.31
C LEU A 240 4.71 12.28 2.28
N ASN A 241 3.70 11.67 2.90
CA ASN A 241 2.34 12.20 2.95
C ASN A 241 2.12 13.32 3.98
N THR A 242 3.03 13.54 4.94
CA THR A 242 2.77 14.48 6.04
C THR A 242 3.87 15.49 6.30
N ASN A 243 5.13 15.15 6.06
CA ASN A 243 6.25 16.01 6.40
C ASN A 243 6.28 17.28 5.50
N PRO A 244 6.45 18.49 6.06
CA PRO A 244 6.52 19.74 5.30
C PRO A 244 7.54 19.75 4.15
N PHE A 245 8.67 19.04 4.29
CA PHE A 245 9.69 18.97 3.23
C PHE A 245 9.17 18.38 1.92
N TYR A 246 8.12 17.55 1.98
CA TYR A 246 7.50 16.92 0.81
C TYR A 246 6.22 17.64 0.35
N LYS A 247 6.05 18.94 0.64
CA LYS A 247 4.89 19.69 0.14
C LYS A 247 4.80 19.67 -1.39
N ASN A 248 5.95 19.81 -2.08
CA ASN A 248 6.01 19.85 -3.54
C ASN A 248 5.68 18.49 -4.14
N PHE A 249 6.14 17.40 -3.53
CA PHE A 249 5.74 16.04 -3.87
C PHE A 249 4.22 15.87 -3.83
N ARG A 250 3.58 16.29 -2.73
CA ARG A 250 2.13 16.22 -2.59
C ARG A 250 1.39 17.12 -3.58
N ALA A 251 1.89 18.31 -3.85
CA ALA A 251 1.30 19.24 -4.80
C ALA A 251 1.35 18.71 -6.23
N MET A 252 2.52 18.18 -6.65
CA MET A 252 2.70 17.59 -7.97
C MET A 252 1.82 16.37 -8.16
N ARG A 253 1.77 15.47 -7.17
CA ARG A 253 0.87 14.31 -7.19
C ARG A 253 -0.61 14.72 -7.26
N ALA A 254 -1.01 15.77 -6.53
CA ALA A 254 -2.37 16.30 -6.62
C ALA A 254 -2.70 16.87 -8.01
N LYS A 255 -1.74 17.54 -8.67
CA LYS A 255 -1.88 18.01 -10.07
C LYS A 255 -2.03 16.83 -11.03
N MET A 256 -1.22 15.79 -10.88
CA MET A 256 -1.33 14.56 -11.68
C MET A 256 -2.70 13.89 -11.53
N ARG A 257 -3.26 13.86 -10.32
CA ARG A 257 -4.63 13.36 -10.08
C ARG A 257 -5.74 14.15 -10.78
N GLN A 258 -5.50 15.42 -11.08
CA GLN A 258 -6.44 16.30 -11.78
C GLN A 258 -6.31 16.21 -13.30
N SER A 259 -5.25 15.57 -13.81
CA SER A 259 -5.13 15.28 -15.25
C SER A 259 -6.13 14.21 -15.68
N ASP A 260 -6.48 14.18 -16.96
CA ASP A 260 -7.56 13.37 -17.53
C ASP A 260 -7.44 11.86 -17.22
N GLN A 261 -6.23 11.35 -17.03
CA GLN A 261 -5.99 9.94 -16.74
C GLN A 261 -5.87 9.63 -15.24
N GLY A 262 -5.73 10.64 -14.38
CA GLY A 262 -5.52 10.47 -12.93
C GLY A 262 -4.29 9.62 -12.56
N LYS A 263 -3.41 9.33 -13.53
CA LYS A 263 -2.18 8.53 -13.39
C LYS A 263 -1.11 9.38 -12.71
N ILE A 264 -0.35 8.74 -11.81
CA ILE A 264 0.78 9.39 -11.13
C ILE A 264 2.05 8.93 -11.82
N ASP A 265 2.68 9.85 -12.55
CA ASP A 265 3.99 9.60 -13.16
C ASP A 265 5.07 9.62 -12.07
N SER A 266 5.56 8.43 -11.72
CA SER A 266 6.56 8.19 -10.70
C SER A 266 7.92 8.80 -11.01
N VAL A 267 8.34 8.79 -12.27
CA VAL A 267 9.64 9.32 -12.73
C VAL A 267 9.65 10.84 -12.60
N ASN A 268 8.57 11.49 -13.01
CA ASN A 268 8.43 12.93 -12.86
C ASN A 268 8.21 13.33 -11.39
N LEU A 269 7.44 12.55 -10.63
CA LEU A 269 7.22 12.81 -9.20
C LEU A 269 8.53 12.75 -8.39
N ALA A 270 9.45 11.84 -8.74
CA ALA A 270 10.76 11.70 -8.10
C ALA A 270 11.59 12.99 -8.09
N GLN A 271 11.38 13.89 -9.07
CA GLN A 271 12.08 15.18 -9.14
C GLN A 271 11.86 16.06 -7.90
N THR A 272 10.75 15.85 -7.18
CA THR A 272 10.41 16.63 -5.99
C THR A 272 11.10 16.13 -4.71
N LEU A 273 11.88 15.05 -4.78
CA LEU A 273 12.52 14.39 -3.63
C LEU A 273 13.92 14.92 -3.30
N LEU A 274 14.27 16.13 -3.75
CA LEU A 274 15.58 16.76 -3.47
C LEU A 274 15.93 16.79 -1.97
N ARG A 275 14.92 16.93 -1.09
CA ARG A 275 15.09 16.98 0.37
C ARG A 275 15.12 15.60 1.05
N TYR A 276 14.98 14.51 0.29
CA TYR A 276 15.00 13.16 0.85
C TYR A 276 16.40 12.73 1.27
N SER A 277 17.42 13.17 0.52
CA SER A 277 18.83 12.84 0.75
C SER A 277 19.70 14.10 0.71
N GLU A 278 20.79 14.09 1.48
CA GLU A 278 21.83 15.12 1.43
C GLU A 278 22.48 15.22 0.03
N ARG A 279 22.39 14.15 -0.77
CA ARG A 279 22.85 14.09 -2.17
C ARG A 279 21.96 14.89 -3.16
N GLY A 280 20.80 15.39 -2.74
CA GLY A 280 19.96 16.28 -3.56
C GLY A 280 19.62 15.72 -4.95
N SER A 281 20.04 16.42 -6.01
CA SER A 281 19.77 16.05 -7.40
C SER A 281 20.38 14.72 -7.81
N ASP A 282 21.55 14.34 -7.29
CA ASP A 282 22.20 13.07 -7.62
C ASP A 282 21.39 11.88 -7.09
N TYR A 283 20.75 12.05 -5.93
CA TYR A 283 19.81 11.08 -5.40
C TYR A 283 18.62 10.91 -6.35
N VAL A 284 18.02 12.03 -6.79
CA VAL A 284 16.90 12.01 -7.74
C VAL A 284 17.28 11.30 -9.04
N ALA A 285 18.47 11.59 -9.59
CA ALA A 285 18.98 10.91 -10.79
C ALA A 285 19.14 9.41 -10.56
N THR A 286 19.66 9.00 -9.40
CA THR A 286 19.81 7.59 -9.01
C THR A 286 18.46 6.88 -8.96
N ILE A 287 17.46 7.46 -8.27
CA ILE A 287 16.11 6.88 -8.17
C ILE A 287 15.47 6.73 -9.54
N ARG A 288 15.52 7.77 -10.39
CA ARG A 288 14.99 7.70 -11.76
C ARG A 288 15.69 6.63 -12.60
N ASN A 289 17.01 6.48 -12.44
CA ASN A 289 17.76 5.46 -13.14
C ASN A 289 17.37 4.05 -12.68
N ILE A 290 17.20 3.82 -11.37
CA ILE A 290 16.73 2.54 -10.83
C ILE A 290 15.34 2.21 -11.41
N ILE A 291 14.42 3.17 -11.43
CA ILE A 291 13.08 2.97 -12.00
C ILE A 291 13.17 2.54 -13.47
N ARG A 292 13.98 3.23 -14.27
CA ARG A 292 14.14 2.99 -15.71
C ARG A 292 14.80 1.65 -16.01
N VAL A 293 15.99 1.39 -15.46
CA VAL A 293 16.81 0.20 -15.77
C VAL A 293 16.10 -1.09 -15.34
N ASN A 294 15.31 -1.05 -14.28
CA ASN A 294 14.59 -2.22 -13.79
C ASN A 294 13.13 -2.29 -14.28
N ASN A 295 12.72 -1.36 -15.15
CA ASN A 295 11.35 -1.22 -15.67
C ASN A 295 10.29 -1.29 -14.54
N PHE A 296 10.43 -0.43 -13.53
CA PHE A 296 9.58 -0.44 -12.35
C PHE A 296 8.23 0.23 -12.55
N THR A 297 8.08 1.13 -13.53
CA THR A 297 6.80 1.80 -13.85
C THR A 297 5.69 0.79 -14.12
N ILE A 298 6.04 -0.40 -14.62
CA ILE A 298 5.15 -1.53 -14.81
C ILE A 298 4.41 -1.96 -13.53
N PHE A 299 5.00 -1.70 -12.36
CA PHE A 299 4.45 -2.05 -11.05
C PHE A 299 3.46 -1.00 -10.53
N ASP A 300 3.37 0.18 -11.15
CA ASP A 300 2.43 1.23 -10.74
C ASP A 300 0.96 0.88 -11.05
N GLU A 301 0.74 -0.06 -11.97
CA GLU A 301 -0.59 -0.56 -12.37
C GLU A 301 -0.94 -1.92 -11.74
N VAL A 302 -0.04 -2.46 -10.91
CA VAL A 302 -0.24 -3.76 -10.25
C VAL A 302 -1.17 -3.64 -9.06
N LYS A 303 -1.97 -4.69 -8.82
CA LYS A 303 -2.88 -4.78 -7.68
C LYS A 303 -2.63 -6.04 -6.87
N LEU A 304 -2.98 -5.99 -5.58
CA LEU A 304 -3.07 -7.20 -4.78
C LEU A 304 -4.26 -8.03 -5.28
N LEU A 305 -4.11 -9.36 -5.27
CA LEU A 305 -5.22 -10.28 -5.49
C LEU A 305 -6.36 -10.00 -4.49
N ASP A 306 -7.61 -10.24 -4.91
CA ASP A 306 -8.77 -10.06 -4.05
C ASP A 306 -8.71 -11.00 -2.83
N LYS A 307 -9.38 -10.59 -1.74
CA LYS A 307 -9.43 -11.43 -0.53
C LYS A 307 -10.20 -12.71 -0.88
N GLY A 308 -9.52 -13.85 -0.81
CA GLY A 308 -10.09 -15.15 -1.20
C GLY A 308 -9.86 -15.55 -2.66
N ALA A 309 -9.24 -14.71 -3.48
CA ALA A 309 -8.79 -15.11 -4.82
C ALA A 309 -7.68 -16.17 -4.71
N ARG A 310 -7.78 -17.21 -5.55
CA ARG A 310 -6.80 -18.30 -5.59
C ARG A 310 -5.46 -17.79 -6.16
N SER A 311 -4.40 -18.50 -5.80
CA SER A 311 -3.01 -18.25 -6.21
C SER A 311 -2.86 -17.95 -7.72
N PRO A 312 -1.87 -17.15 -8.16
CA PRO A 312 -1.57 -16.92 -9.58
C PRO A 312 -1.50 -18.19 -10.45
N LEU A 313 -1.05 -19.33 -9.89
CA LEU A 313 -1.06 -20.62 -10.60
C LEU A 313 -2.47 -21.08 -11.00
N THR A 314 -3.47 -20.77 -10.17
CA THR A 314 -4.86 -21.12 -10.49
C THR A 314 -5.42 -20.24 -11.61
N LEU A 315 -4.93 -19.00 -11.75
CA LEU A 315 -5.36 -18.09 -12.81
C LEU A 315 -4.73 -18.44 -14.17
N GLN A 316 -3.50 -18.97 -14.17
CA GLN A 316 -2.89 -19.51 -15.39
C GLN A 316 -3.69 -20.71 -15.93
N ASN A 317 -4.13 -21.63 -15.06
CA ASN A 317 -4.89 -22.81 -15.47
C ASN A 317 -6.35 -22.53 -15.90
N ILE A 318 -6.90 -21.35 -15.60
CA ILE A 318 -8.24 -20.95 -16.06
C ILE A 318 -8.18 -20.36 -17.47
N ASN A 319 -7.06 -19.73 -17.84
CA ASN A 319 -6.88 -19.11 -19.16
C ASN A 319 -6.25 -20.04 -20.22
N SER A 320 -5.97 -21.29 -19.87
CA SER A 320 -5.45 -22.32 -20.78
C SER A 320 -6.35 -23.56 -20.87
N GLY A 321 -7.65 -23.39 -20.58
CA GLY A 321 -8.68 -24.38 -20.93
C GLY A 321 -8.91 -24.47 -22.45
N PRO A 322 -9.57 -25.53 -22.95
CA PRO A 322 -9.50 -25.93 -24.37
C PRO A 322 -10.23 -25.02 -25.37
N ASP A 323 -10.79 -23.90 -24.93
CA ASP A 323 -11.62 -23.02 -25.77
C ASP A 323 -10.98 -21.64 -26.01
N ALA A 324 -9.66 -21.59 -26.20
CA ALA A 324 -8.93 -20.41 -26.69
C ALA A 324 -8.27 -20.67 -28.05
#